data_AF-A0A2B7ZE64-F1
#
_entry.id   AF-A0A2B7ZE64-F1
#
_cell.length_a   1.000
_cell.length_b   1.000
_cell.length_c   1.000
_cell.angle_alpha   90.00
_cell.angle_beta   90.00
_cell.angle_gamma   90.00
#
_symmetry.space_group_name_H-M   'P 1'
#
loop_
_entity.id
_entity.type
_entity.pdbx_description
1 polymer ?
#
loop_
_entity_poly.entity_id
_entity_poly.type
_entity_poly.pdbx_seq_one_letter_code
_entity_poly.pdbx_strand_id
1 'polypeptide(L)'
;MSQSIMNRVLFCRSCLNHAAGLGRGQTRLFTNSATYKRAWIPTFKPTSSQNLDELLSLFRERVFIPAFLNAAQRRLIYKEDATTTLDQNPITVTLRGETDESYRLRPLKFSETPSNNMVRGVIQLMKEPEDWYALVPLLKGLHSSKRTPNFLLWEFIVRKAGEAGMTSVIIDCAEQSHRTGFSLGDYMLAEILFSTLRLKAESAGYKGPEVEKALRQAKHVAMLMNSEGHAPVVKTKPDPRRHPNIVSVLLELSAARALDAFEGKDAQGDVRSYAEKLLGTWVLRGKIDTIKYPKKNVRNVVDLPSVRKGIEMALQVEEIKNDERLSEALRKRLNELGTPADGTPA
;
A
#
# COMPACT_ATOMS: atom_id res chain seq x y z
N MET A 1 54.40 37.65 13.00
CA MET A 1 55.60 36.90 12.56
C MET A 1 55.88 35.75 13.51
N SER A 2 55.85 34.52 12.98
CA SER A 2 56.76 33.39 13.27
C SER A 2 56.77 32.77 14.69
N GLN A 3 56.20 31.56 14.87
CA GLN A 3 56.88 30.24 15.03
C GLN A 3 57.61 30.09 16.38
N SER A 4 57.65 28.98 17.13
CA SER A 4 57.28 27.55 17.07
C SER A 4 57.81 26.96 18.42
N ILE A 5 57.24 25.97 19.12
CA ILE A 5 57.46 24.50 19.01
C ILE A 5 56.81 23.83 20.25
N MET A 6 56.23 22.67 19.98
CA MET A 6 55.88 21.47 20.79
C MET A 6 56.18 21.38 22.30
N ASN A 7 55.22 20.79 23.02
CA ASN A 7 55.50 19.61 23.85
C ASN A 7 54.27 18.69 23.94
N ARG A 8 54.37 17.50 23.31
CA ARG A 8 53.44 16.38 23.48
C ARG A 8 53.86 15.59 24.71
N VAL A 9 52.97 15.47 25.70
CA VAL A 9 53.10 14.48 26.78
C VAL A 9 52.13 13.33 26.48
N LEU A 10 52.70 12.15 26.25
CA LEU A 10 51.99 10.89 26.07
C LEU A 10 51.48 10.40 27.43
N PHE A 11 50.17 10.33 27.62
CA PHE A 11 49.58 9.67 28.80
C PHE A 11 49.19 8.23 28.48
N CYS A 12 49.68 7.32 29.32
CA CYS A 12 49.49 5.88 29.24
C CYS A 12 48.02 5.49 29.50
N ARG A 13 47.42 4.76 28.55
CA ARG A 13 46.01 4.31 28.59
C ARG A 13 45.69 3.30 29.69
N SER A 14 46.67 2.71 30.37
CA SER A 14 46.43 1.68 31.40
C SER A 14 46.18 2.22 32.81
N CYS A 15 46.44 3.52 33.07
CA CYS A 15 46.27 4.10 34.41
C CYS A 15 44.91 4.78 34.65
N LEU A 16 44.05 4.91 33.62
CA LEU A 16 42.72 5.53 33.74
C LEU A 16 41.63 4.59 34.30
N ASN A 17 41.92 3.29 34.47
CA ASN A 17 40.94 2.31 34.91
C ASN A 17 41.04 1.89 36.39
N HIS A 18 41.90 2.54 37.20
CA HIS A 18 42.12 2.13 38.60
C HIS A 18 41.96 3.21 39.67
N ALA A 19 41.44 4.39 39.33
CA ALA A 19 41.14 5.43 40.31
C ALA A 19 39.72 5.98 40.12
N ALA A 20 38.74 5.29 40.69
CA ALA A 20 37.53 5.86 41.31
C ALA A 20 36.46 4.77 41.56
N GLY A 21 36.82 3.72 42.27
CA GLY A 21 35.88 3.10 43.19
C GLY A 21 35.99 3.86 44.50
N LEU A 22 34.94 4.59 44.90
CA LEU A 22 34.51 4.91 46.26
C LEU A 22 33.51 6.09 46.20
N GLY A 23 32.23 5.75 46.19
CA GLY A 23 31.13 6.73 46.21
C GLY A 23 29.79 6.04 46.03
N ARG A 24 29.23 5.53 47.13
CA ARG A 24 27.86 4.99 47.20
C ARG A 24 26.86 6.12 46.95
N GLY A 25 26.51 6.33 45.69
CA GLY A 25 25.26 6.94 45.28
C GLY A 25 24.54 5.95 44.37
N GLN A 26 23.43 5.36 44.82
CA GLN A 26 22.52 4.64 43.91
C GLN A 26 21.90 5.65 42.95
N THR A 27 22.63 6.04 41.90
CA THR A 27 22.02 6.63 40.73
C THR A 27 21.21 5.53 40.08
N ARG A 28 19.91 5.48 40.38
CA ARG A 28 18.94 4.70 39.61
C ARG A 28 19.10 5.13 38.17
N LEU A 29 19.67 4.27 37.34
CA LEU A 29 19.56 4.37 35.90
C LEU A 29 18.08 4.19 35.60
N PHE A 30 17.35 5.30 35.46
CA PHE A 30 16.02 5.27 34.88
C PHE A 30 16.21 4.79 33.44
N THR A 31 15.97 3.51 33.20
CA THR A 31 15.69 2.98 31.88
C THR A 31 14.50 3.76 31.39
N ASN A 32 14.76 4.80 30.58
CA ASN A 32 13.72 5.50 29.85
C ASN A 32 13.18 4.49 28.85
N SER A 33 12.20 3.72 29.31
CA SER A 33 11.53 2.72 28.51
C SER A 33 10.87 3.52 27.41
N ALA A 34 11.42 3.44 26.18
CA ALA A 34 10.86 4.11 25.03
C ALA A 34 9.35 3.89 25.09
N THR A 35 8.58 4.98 25.13
CA THR A 35 7.13 4.94 25.26
C THR A 35 6.64 3.98 24.19
N TYR A 36 6.27 2.75 24.56
CA TYR A 36 5.81 1.76 23.60
C TYR A 36 4.65 2.44 22.88
N LYS A 37 4.83 2.72 21.58
CA LYS A 37 3.78 3.30 20.74
C LYS A 37 2.59 2.35 20.87
N ARG A 38 1.60 2.73 21.67
CA ARG A 38 0.45 1.88 21.94
C ARG A 38 -0.32 1.70 20.63
N ALA A 39 -0.82 0.50 20.38
CA ALA A 39 -1.52 0.17 19.13
C ALA A 39 -2.78 1.05 18.98
N TRP A 40 -2.94 1.76 17.87
CA TRP A 40 -4.13 2.58 17.67
C TRP A 40 -5.39 1.70 17.52
N ILE A 41 -6.51 2.08 18.14
CA ILE A 41 -7.75 1.30 18.16
C ILE A 41 -8.82 1.96 17.26
N PRO A 42 -9.27 1.29 16.17
CA PRO A 42 -10.22 1.84 15.22
C PRO A 42 -11.66 1.80 15.69
N THR A 43 -12.33 2.95 15.72
CA THR A 43 -13.78 3.09 15.82
C THR A 43 -14.42 2.92 14.45
N PHE A 44 -15.54 2.19 14.40
CA PHE A 44 -16.29 1.95 13.17
C PHE A 44 -17.64 2.66 13.28
N LYS A 45 -18.03 3.37 12.22
CA LYS A 45 -19.39 3.90 12.09
C LYS A 45 -20.34 2.75 11.71
N PRO A 46 -21.64 2.83 12.06
CA PRO A 46 -22.62 1.87 11.59
C PRO A 46 -22.58 1.74 10.07
N THR A 47 -22.59 0.50 9.59
CA THR A 47 -22.53 0.17 8.16
C THR A 47 -23.92 -0.19 7.62
N SER A 48 -24.00 -0.54 6.34
CA SER A 48 -25.25 -0.92 5.67
C SER A 48 -25.87 -2.22 6.23
N SER A 49 -25.08 -3.06 6.92
CA SER A 49 -25.55 -4.37 7.41
C SER A 49 -25.07 -4.67 8.82
N GLN A 50 -25.98 -5.20 9.65
CA GLN A 50 -25.66 -5.63 11.01
C GLN A 50 -24.56 -6.70 11.03
N ASN A 51 -24.55 -7.62 10.06
CA ASN A 51 -23.51 -8.66 9.95
C ASN A 51 -22.10 -8.06 9.75
N LEU A 52 -21.98 -6.97 9.01
CA LEU A 52 -20.71 -6.27 8.82
C LEU A 52 -20.29 -5.57 10.12
N ASP A 53 -21.21 -4.90 10.79
CA ASP A 53 -20.97 -4.26 12.09
C ASP A 53 -20.52 -5.26 13.16
N GLU A 54 -21.15 -6.43 13.21
CA GLU A 54 -20.80 -7.52 14.13
C GLU A 54 -19.38 -8.04 13.86
N LEU A 55 -18.99 -8.25 12.59
CA LEU A 55 -17.63 -8.67 12.26
C LEU A 55 -16.58 -7.59 12.57
N LEU A 56 -16.87 -6.32 12.26
CA LEU A 56 -15.97 -5.21 12.58
C LEU A 56 -15.80 -5.06 14.10
N SER A 57 -16.89 -5.20 14.85
CA SER A 57 -16.88 -5.21 16.32
C SER A 57 -16.09 -6.38 16.87
N LEU A 58 -16.24 -7.58 16.28
CA LEU A 58 -15.44 -8.76 16.65
C LEU A 58 -13.94 -8.52 16.47
N PHE A 59 -13.52 -7.90 15.37
CA PHE A 59 -12.12 -7.51 15.16
C PHE A 59 -11.66 -6.47 16.20
N ARG A 60 -12.49 -5.45 16.48
CA ARG A 60 -12.17 -4.42 17.49
C ARG A 60 -11.96 -5.04 18.86
N GLU A 61 -12.92 -5.81 19.35
CA GLU A 61 -12.91 -6.37 20.70
C GLU A 61 -11.87 -7.47 20.90
N ARG A 62 -11.68 -8.34 19.90
CA ARG A 62 -10.86 -9.56 20.05
C ARG A 62 -9.45 -9.43 19.50
N VAL A 63 -9.19 -8.45 18.64
CA VAL A 63 -7.86 -8.24 18.02
C VAL A 63 -7.26 -6.90 18.43
N PHE A 64 -7.97 -5.81 18.18
CA PHE A 64 -7.37 -4.48 18.29
C PHE A 64 -7.23 -4.01 19.73
N ILE A 65 -8.27 -4.18 20.57
CA ILE A 65 -8.20 -3.84 21.98
C ILE A 65 -7.10 -4.66 22.70
N PRO A 66 -7.04 -6.01 22.58
CA PRO A 66 -5.98 -6.79 23.19
C PRO A 66 -4.56 -6.41 22.75
N ALA A 67 -4.40 -5.92 21.51
CA ALA A 67 -3.12 -5.45 21.00
C ALA A 67 -2.67 -4.10 21.61
N PHE A 68 -3.61 -3.27 22.08
CA PHE A 68 -3.32 -2.02 22.78
C PHE A 68 -2.92 -2.22 24.24
N LEU A 69 -3.41 -3.29 24.87
CA LEU A 69 -3.15 -3.59 26.28
C LEU A 69 -1.66 -3.82 26.55
N ASN A 70 -1.23 -3.47 27.77
CA ASN A 70 0.12 -3.83 28.21
C ASN A 70 0.23 -5.35 28.41
N ALA A 71 1.46 -5.88 28.51
CA ALA A 71 1.69 -7.31 28.59
C ALA A 71 1.00 -7.99 29.80
N ALA A 72 0.90 -7.30 30.94
CA ALA A 72 0.26 -7.82 32.14
C ALA A 72 -1.27 -7.90 31.98
N GLN A 73 -1.90 -6.83 31.51
CA GLN A 73 -3.33 -6.78 31.20
C GLN A 73 -3.70 -7.80 30.12
N ARG A 74 -2.89 -7.91 29.06
CA ARG A 74 -3.09 -8.89 28.00
C ARG A 74 -2.97 -10.32 28.53
N ARG A 75 -2.02 -10.60 29.42
CA ARG A 75 -1.92 -11.93 30.05
C ARG A 75 -3.14 -12.23 30.92
N LEU A 76 -3.66 -11.22 31.61
CA LEU A 76 -4.82 -11.36 32.49
C LEU A 76 -6.09 -11.74 31.72
N ILE A 77 -6.38 -11.07 30.59
CA ILE A 77 -7.58 -11.34 29.79
C ILE A 77 -7.59 -12.76 29.18
N TYR A 78 -6.43 -13.36 28.92
CA TYR A 78 -6.33 -14.71 28.35
C TYR A 78 -6.10 -15.81 29.38
N LYS A 79 -6.01 -15.49 30.68
CA LYS A 79 -5.78 -16.48 31.73
C LYS A 79 -7.12 -17.03 32.24
N GLU A 80 -7.32 -18.35 32.15
CA GLU A 80 -8.57 -19.01 32.57
C GLU A 80 -8.87 -18.77 34.06
N ASP A 81 -7.89 -18.93 34.96
CA ASP A 81 -8.07 -18.70 36.40
C ASP A 81 -8.40 -17.24 36.75
N ALA A 82 -8.12 -16.30 35.85
CA ALA A 82 -8.39 -14.88 36.07
C ALA A 82 -9.83 -14.47 35.72
N THR A 83 -10.63 -15.37 35.13
CA THR A 83 -12.02 -15.13 34.74
C THR A 83 -12.86 -14.62 35.92
N THR A 84 -12.95 -15.41 36.98
CA THR A 84 -13.68 -15.06 38.21
C THR A 84 -13.16 -13.76 38.84
N THR A 85 -11.85 -13.51 38.76
CA THR A 85 -11.25 -12.29 39.31
C THR A 85 -11.66 -11.04 38.51
N LEU A 86 -11.69 -11.13 37.18
CA LEU A 86 -12.14 -10.04 36.30
C LEU A 86 -13.64 -9.76 36.41
N ASP A 87 -14.43 -10.78 36.72
CA ASP A 87 -15.87 -10.64 36.94
C ASP A 87 -16.18 -9.97 38.28
N GLN A 88 -15.51 -10.39 39.34
CA GLN A 88 -15.68 -9.84 40.70
C GLN A 88 -15.02 -8.46 40.88
N ASN A 89 -13.82 -8.26 40.31
CA ASN A 89 -13.04 -7.03 40.44
C ASN A 89 -12.76 -6.45 39.04
N PRO A 90 -13.70 -5.68 38.46
CA PRO A 90 -13.56 -5.16 37.12
C PRO A 90 -12.40 -4.17 37.01
N ILE A 91 -11.43 -4.49 36.18
CA ILE A 91 -10.34 -3.58 35.83
C ILE A 91 -10.75 -2.77 34.62
N THR A 92 -10.74 -1.45 34.75
CA THR A 92 -10.97 -0.52 33.64
C THR A 92 -9.64 0.02 33.11
N VAL A 93 -9.56 0.18 31.80
CA VAL A 93 -8.42 0.77 31.09
C VAL A 93 -8.90 1.88 30.18
N THR A 94 -8.16 2.99 30.14
CA THR A 94 -8.41 4.05 29.16
C THR A 94 -7.81 3.65 27.82
N LEU A 95 -8.66 3.35 26.86
CA LEU A 95 -8.29 3.11 25.48
C LEU A 95 -8.06 4.47 24.81
N ARG A 96 -6.86 4.68 24.25
CA ARG A 96 -6.57 5.83 23.40
C ARG A 96 -6.72 5.41 21.95
N GLY A 97 -7.77 5.88 21.31
CA GLY A 97 -8.06 5.65 19.89
C GLY A 97 -8.27 6.96 19.15
N GLU A 98 -9.37 7.02 18.39
CA GLU A 98 -9.93 8.27 17.86
C GLU A 98 -10.61 9.09 18.97
N THR A 99 -11.24 8.40 19.91
CA THR A 99 -11.78 8.95 21.16
C THR A 99 -11.17 8.20 22.36
N ASP A 100 -10.99 8.91 23.46
CA ASP A 100 -10.61 8.29 24.73
C ASP A 100 -11.84 7.64 25.36
N GLU A 101 -11.83 6.32 25.50
CA GLU A 101 -12.93 5.56 26.09
C GLU A 101 -12.47 4.68 27.25
N SER A 102 -13.32 4.52 28.26
CA SER A 102 -13.08 3.60 29.36
C SER A 102 -13.56 2.21 28.98
N TYR A 103 -12.66 1.23 28.99
CA TYR A 103 -12.96 -0.15 28.64
C TYR A 103 -12.75 -1.08 29.83
N ARG A 104 -13.78 -1.84 30.18
CA ARG A 104 -13.69 -2.90 31.19
C ARG A 104 -13.02 -4.13 30.56
N LEU A 105 -11.92 -4.58 31.15
CA LEU A 105 -11.28 -5.83 30.74
C LEU A 105 -12.25 -7.00 30.93
N ARG A 106 -12.32 -7.84 29.90
CA ARG A 106 -13.15 -9.05 29.87
C ARG A 106 -12.27 -10.27 29.60
N PRO A 107 -12.60 -11.44 30.18
CA PRO A 107 -11.93 -12.67 29.80
C PRO A 107 -12.15 -12.99 28.32
N LEU A 108 -11.09 -13.41 27.63
CA LEU A 108 -11.09 -13.77 26.22
C LEU A 108 -10.45 -15.14 26.02
N LYS A 109 -10.97 -15.90 25.07
CA LYS A 109 -10.34 -17.14 24.60
C LYS A 109 -9.58 -16.91 23.30
N PHE A 110 -8.41 -17.52 23.17
CA PHE A 110 -7.63 -17.45 21.92
C PHE A 110 -8.37 -18.06 20.73
N SER A 111 -9.16 -19.12 20.95
CA SER A 111 -9.98 -19.77 19.92
C SER A 111 -11.06 -18.85 19.32
N GLU A 112 -11.50 -17.84 20.06
CA GLU A 112 -12.51 -16.87 19.63
C GLU A 112 -11.90 -15.66 18.90
N THR A 113 -10.58 -15.63 18.74
CA THR A 113 -9.90 -14.52 18.05
C THR A 113 -10.01 -14.71 16.54
N PRO A 114 -10.60 -13.76 15.79
CA PRO A 114 -10.82 -13.93 14.36
C PRO A 114 -9.48 -14.03 13.62
N SER A 115 -9.41 -14.89 12.60
CA SER A 115 -8.23 -15.05 11.75
C SER A 115 -8.13 -13.95 10.69
N ASN A 116 -6.95 -13.72 10.10
CA ASN A 116 -6.81 -12.75 9.02
C ASN A 116 -7.66 -13.14 7.79
N ASN A 117 -7.98 -14.42 7.62
CA ASN A 117 -8.83 -14.87 6.52
C ASN A 117 -10.27 -14.37 6.66
N MET A 118 -10.74 -14.08 7.88
CA MET A 118 -12.08 -13.50 8.11
C MET A 118 -12.21 -12.08 7.55
N VAL A 119 -11.09 -11.38 7.29
CA VAL A 119 -11.12 -10.10 6.56
C VAL A 119 -11.74 -10.28 5.17
N ARG A 120 -11.60 -11.43 4.52
CA ARG A 120 -12.29 -11.68 3.24
C ARG A 120 -13.81 -11.59 3.40
N GLY A 121 -14.35 -12.12 4.48
CA GLY A 121 -15.77 -12.02 4.81
C GLY A 121 -16.21 -10.58 5.02
N VAL A 122 -15.42 -9.78 5.75
CA VAL A 122 -15.66 -8.34 5.93
C VAL A 122 -15.74 -7.62 4.58
N ILE A 123 -14.75 -7.82 3.70
CA ILE A 123 -14.72 -7.21 2.37
C ILE A 123 -15.90 -7.67 1.49
N GLN A 124 -16.32 -8.94 1.61
CA GLN A 124 -17.46 -9.45 0.86
C GLN A 124 -18.79 -8.84 1.28
N LEU A 125 -18.91 -8.38 2.53
CA LEU A 125 -20.09 -7.73 3.08
C LEU A 125 -20.14 -6.23 2.82
N MET A 126 -19.05 -5.59 2.39
CA MET A 126 -19.05 -4.18 1.96
C MET A 126 -19.76 -4.07 0.61
N LYS A 127 -21.05 -3.74 0.63
CA LYS A 127 -21.89 -3.65 -0.57
C LYS A 127 -22.10 -2.21 -1.01
N GLU A 128 -22.36 -1.33 -0.06
CA GLU A 128 -22.57 0.09 -0.33
C GLU A 128 -21.23 0.84 -0.33
N PRO A 129 -21.09 1.93 -1.11
CA PRO A 129 -19.88 2.76 -1.10
C PRO A 129 -19.46 3.19 0.31
N GLU A 130 -20.42 3.48 1.18
CA GLU A 130 -20.20 3.93 2.55
C GLU A 130 -19.49 2.87 3.42
N ASP A 131 -19.76 1.59 3.16
CA ASP A 131 -19.16 0.47 3.90
C ASP A 131 -17.64 0.43 3.71
N TRP A 132 -17.16 0.81 2.53
CA TRP A 132 -15.74 0.79 2.19
C TRP A 132 -14.92 1.78 3.01
N TYR A 133 -15.53 2.83 3.57
CA TYR A 133 -14.82 3.73 4.48
C TYR A 133 -14.37 3.06 5.78
N ALA A 134 -14.94 1.89 6.14
CA ALA A 134 -14.45 1.08 7.25
C ALA A 134 -13.12 0.33 6.93
N LEU A 135 -12.70 0.28 5.66
CA LEU A 135 -11.49 -0.44 5.25
C LEU A 135 -10.21 0.19 5.83
N VAL A 136 -10.08 1.51 5.76
CA VAL A 136 -8.92 2.24 6.30
C VAL A 136 -8.74 1.97 7.81
N PRO A 137 -9.75 2.18 8.69
CA PRO A 137 -9.61 1.88 10.11
C PRO A 137 -9.35 0.39 10.38
N LEU A 138 -9.97 -0.52 9.62
CA LEU A 138 -9.72 -1.96 9.76
C LEU A 138 -8.25 -2.31 9.50
N LEU A 139 -7.68 -1.82 8.39
CA LEU A 139 -6.29 -2.09 8.03
C LEU A 139 -5.30 -1.44 9.00
N LYS A 140 -5.61 -0.23 9.50
CA LYS A 140 -4.84 0.42 10.56
C LYS A 140 -4.80 -0.41 11.85
N GLY A 141 -5.95 -0.96 12.25
CA GLY A 141 -6.05 -1.85 13.41
C GLY A 141 -5.24 -3.12 13.23
N LEU A 142 -5.34 -3.75 12.06
CA LEU A 142 -4.59 -4.97 11.71
C LEU A 142 -3.08 -4.71 11.72
N HIS A 143 -2.62 -3.63 11.10
CA HIS A 143 -1.20 -3.29 11.04
C HIS A 143 -0.65 -2.96 12.44
N SER A 144 -1.37 -2.15 13.22
CA SER A 144 -1.00 -1.81 14.61
C SER A 144 -0.94 -3.06 15.51
N SER A 145 -1.76 -4.07 15.22
CA SER A 145 -1.78 -5.35 15.92
C SER A 145 -0.75 -6.35 15.39
N LYS A 146 0.14 -5.94 14.46
CA LYS A 146 1.13 -6.79 13.78
C LYS A 146 0.51 -7.98 13.02
N ARG A 147 -0.71 -7.80 12.53
CA ARG A 147 -1.50 -8.79 11.77
C ARG A 147 -1.73 -8.35 10.34
N THR A 148 -0.66 -7.95 9.65
CA THR A 148 -0.74 -7.49 8.25
C THR A 148 -1.31 -8.56 7.32
N PRO A 149 -2.20 -8.19 6.38
CA PRO A 149 -2.66 -9.10 5.34
C PRO A 149 -1.49 -9.71 4.54
N ASN A 150 -1.65 -10.96 4.12
CA ASN A 150 -0.74 -11.57 3.15
C ASN A 150 -1.04 -11.07 1.73
N PHE A 151 -0.16 -11.37 0.79
CA PHE A 151 -0.29 -10.93 -0.61
C PHE A 151 -1.65 -11.30 -1.24
N LEU A 152 -2.09 -12.56 -1.08
CA LEU A 152 -3.36 -13.03 -1.66
C LEU A 152 -4.59 -12.31 -1.10
N LEU A 153 -4.53 -11.86 0.15
CA LEU A 153 -5.57 -11.06 0.76
C LEU A 153 -5.52 -9.62 0.27
N TRP A 154 -4.33 -9.03 0.11
CA TRP A 154 -4.18 -7.71 -0.51
C TRP A 154 -4.69 -7.65 -1.94
N GLU A 155 -4.30 -8.61 -2.78
CA GLU A 155 -4.82 -8.77 -4.14
C GLU A 155 -6.35 -8.81 -4.15
N PHE A 156 -6.94 -9.60 -3.24
CA PHE A 156 -8.39 -9.70 -3.11
C PHE A 156 -9.05 -8.37 -2.71
N ILE A 157 -8.49 -7.66 -1.73
CA ILE A 157 -8.99 -6.36 -1.26
C ILE A 157 -8.97 -5.34 -2.41
N VAL A 158 -7.83 -5.18 -3.08
CA VAL A 158 -7.67 -4.19 -4.16
C VAL A 158 -8.63 -4.49 -5.31
N ARG A 159 -8.72 -5.76 -5.73
CA ARG A 159 -9.65 -6.16 -6.80
C ARG A 159 -11.11 -5.89 -6.42
N LYS A 160 -11.54 -6.26 -5.21
CA LYS A 160 -12.92 -6.03 -4.78
C LYS A 160 -13.27 -4.55 -4.63
N ALA A 161 -12.33 -3.73 -4.16
CA ALA A 161 -12.53 -2.28 -4.14
C ALA A 161 -12.66 -1.70 -5.55
N GLY A 162 -11.87 -2.20 -6.50
CA GLY A 162 -11.99 -1.82 -7.92
C GLY A 162 -13.33 -2.21 -8.53
N GLU A 163 -13.78 -3.45 -8.31
CA GLU A 163 -15.12 -3.92 -8.76
C GLU A 163 -16.26 -3.07 -8.18
N ALA A 164 -16.10 -2.58 -6.94
CA ALA A 164 -17.08 -1.71 -6.28
C ALA A 164 -16.95 -0.23 -6.64
N GLY A 165 -16.00 0.17 -7.50
CA GLY A 165 -15.74 1.57 -7.84
C GLY A 165 -15.09 2.40 -6.71
N MET A 166 -14.62 1.73 -5.65
CA MET A 166 -14.06 2.35 -4.44
C MET A 166 -12.52 2.39 -4.46
N THR A 167 -11.93 2.56 -5.65
CA THR A 167 -10.47 2.68 -5.84
C THR A 167 -9.86 3.80 -5.02
N SER A 168 -10.59 4.90 -4.77
CA SER A 168 -10.13 6.00 -3.90
C SER A 168 -9.77 5.53 -2.50
N VAL A 169 -10.51 4.59 -1.91
CA VAL A 169 -10.23 4.08 -0.56
C VAL A 169 -8.91 3.31 -0.53
N ILE A 170 -8.56 2.60 -1.61
CA ILE A 170 -7.26 1.92 -1.73
C ILE A 170 -6.12 2.94 -1.83
N ILE A 171 -6.36 4.05 -2.52
CA ILE A 171 -5.40 5.17 -2.60
C ILE A 171 -5.21 5.78 -1.21
N ASP A 172 -6.29 6.04 -0.45
CA ASP A 172 -6.20 6.54 0.93
C ASP A 172 -5.42 5.56 1.84
N CYS A 173 -5.54 4.26 1.58
CA CYS A 173 -4.74 3.25 2.26
C CYS A 173 -3.26 3.36 1.92
N ALA A 174 -2.91 3.64 0.67
CA ALA A 174 -1.53 3.82 0.21
C ALA A 174 -0.91 5.10 0.78
N GLU A 175 -1.64 6.23 0.74
CA GLU A 175 -1.22 7.49 1.35
C GLU A 175 -0.83 7.31 2.82
N GLN A 176 -1.52 6.41 3.51
CA GLN A 176 -1.29 6.09 4.91
C GLN A 176 -0.56 4.76 5.10
N SER A 177 0.34 4.41 4.18
CA SER A 177 1.06 3.13 4.14
C SER A 177 1.72 2.74 5.46
N HIS A 178 2.28 3.70 6.21
CA HIS A 178 2.89 3.47 7.52
C HIS A 178 1.88 3.10 8.61
N ARG A 179 0.59 3.42 8.41
CA ARG A 179 -0.49 3.10 9.35
C ARG A 179 -1.28 1.87 8.91
N THR A 180 -1.56 1.72 7.62
CA THR A 180 -2.37 0.63 7.06
C THR A 180 -1.55 -0.62 6.72
N GLY A 181 -0.24 -0.46 6.52
CA GLY A 181 0.63 -1.50 5.98
C GLY A 181 0.42 -1.79 4.49
N PHE A 182 -0.40 -1.00 3.78
CA PHE A 182 -0.57 -1.15 2.34
C PHE A 182 0.55 -0.44 1.60
N SER A 183 1.30 -1.17 0.76
CA SER A 183 2.42 -0.61 0.01
C SER A 183 2.32 -0.95 -1.47
N LEU A 184 2.54 0.07 -2.30
CA LEU A 184 2.68 -0.02 -3.76
C LEU A 184 4.07 -0.49 -4.19
N GLY A 185 4.98 -0.78 -3.25
CA GLY A 185 6.31 -1.34 -3.57
C GLY A 185 6.26 -2.78 -4.12
N ASP A 186 5.12 -3.47 -4.00
CA ASP A 186 4.87 -4.72 -4.70
C ASP A 186 4.23 -4.44 -6.07
N TYR A 187 4.96 -4.73 -7.14
CA TYR A 187 4.53 -4.41 -8.50
C TYR A 187 3.21 -5.06 -8.90
N MET A 188 2.87 -6.25 -8.36
CA MET A 188 1.60 -6.89 -8.69
C MET A 188 0.43 -6.13 -8.08
N LEU A 189 0.56 -5.63 -6.84
CA LEU A 189 -0.48 -4.81 -6.21
C LEU A 189 -0.65 -3.47 -6.92
N ALA A 190 0.46 -2.84 -7.31
CA ALA A 190 0.44 -1.62 -8.10
C ALA A 190 -0.24 -1.88 -9.46
N GLU A 191 0.13 -2.94 -10.17
CA GLU A 191 -0.46 -3.30 -11.46
C GLU A 191 -1.97 -3.56 -11.37
N ILE A 192 -2.45 -4.28 -10.34
CA ILE A 192 -3.88 -4.47 -10.11
C ILE A 192 -4.58 -3.13 -9.91
N LEU A 193 -4.00 -2.23 -9.11
CA LEU A 193 -4.58 -0.90 -8.89
C LEU A 193 -4.68 -0.09 -10.19
N PHE A 194 -3.61 -0.04 -10.99
CA PHE A 194 -3.63 0.62 -12.30
C PHE A 194 -4.62 -0.04 -13.27
N SER A 195 -4.74 -1.37 -13.24
CA SER A 195 -5.74 -2.11 -14.03
C SER A 195 -7.17 -1.71 -13.66
N THR A 196 -7.49 -1.52 -12.36
CA THR A 196 -8.82 -1.04 -11.96
C THR A 196 -9.12 0.37 -12.47
N LEU A 197 -8.11 1.26 -12.52
CA LEU A 197 -8.27 2.61 -13.07
C LEU A 197 -8.47 2.58 -14.58
N ARG A 198 -7.75 1.72 -15.30
CA ARG A 198 -7.97 1.46 -16.72
C ARG A 198 -9.39 0.98 -16.98
N LEU A 199 -9.83 -0.09 -16.31
CA LEU A 199 -11.16 -0.69 -16.54
C LEU A 199 -12.28 0.33 -16.36
N LYS A 200 -12.08 1.30 -15.47
CA LYS A 200 -13.01 2.41 -15.26
C LYS A 200 -13.04 3.40 -16.44
N ALA A 201 -11.89 3.71 -17.04
CA ALA A 201 -11.84 4.52 -18.25
C ALA A 201 -12.42 3.76 -19.46
N GLU A 202 -12.16 2.46 -19.54
CA GLU A 202 -12.68 1.57 -20.56
C GLU A 202 -14.21 1.47 -20.53
N SER A 203 -14.80 1.31 -19.33
CA SER A 203 -16.25 1.31 -19.17
C SER A 203 -16.91 2.66 -19.52
N ALA A 204 -16.16 3.76 -19.39
CA ALA A 204 -16.55 5.09 -19.86
C ALA A 204 -16.26 5.35 -21.35
N GLY A 205 -15.83 4.32 -22.10
CA GLY A 205 -15.50 4.45 -23.52
C GLY A 205 -14.31 5.38 -23.81
N TYR A 206 -13.41 5.54 -22.82
CA TYR A 206 -12.25 6.43 -22.87
C TYR A 206 -12.60 7.91 -23.10
N LYS A 207 -13.77 8.37 -22.61
CA LYS A 207 -14.21 9.77 -22.71
C LYS A 207 -14.77 10.33 -21.40
N GLY A 208 -14.80 11.65 -21.30
CA GLY A 208 -15.52 12.38 -20.28
C GLY A 208 -14.88 12.40 -18.88
N PRO A 209 -15.64 12.80 -17.85
CA PRO A 209 -15.12 13.10 -16.52
C PRO A 209 -14.53 11.89 -15.78
N GLU A 210 -14.97 10.68 -16.12
CA GLU A 210 -14.44 9.46 -15.49
C GLU A 210 -13.00 9.15 -15.91
N VAL A 211 -12.63 9.47 -17.16
CA VAL A 211 -11.23 9.36 -17.63
C VAL A 211 -10.35 10.40 -16.94
N GLU A 212 -10.82 11.64 -16.83
CA GLU A 212 -10.12 12.70 -16.10
C GLU A 212 -9.87 12.29 -14.63
N LYS A 213 -10.89 11.72 -13.97
CA LYS A 213 -10.78 11.21 -12.60
C LYS A 213 -9.80 10.04 -12.51
N ALA A 214 -9.89 9.08 -13.42
CA ALA A 214 -8.99 7.92 -13.46
C ALA A 214 -7.53 8.35 -13.70
N LEU A 215 -7.28 9.28 -14.63
CA LEU A 215 -5.96 9.81 -14.91
C LEU A 215 -5.39 10.55 -13.69
N ARG A 216 -6.20 11.40 -13.04
CA ARG A 216 -5.79 12.11 -11.83
C ARG A 216 -5.38 11.14 -10.72
N GLN A 217 -6.19 10.11 -10.50
CA GLN A 217 -5.87 9.05 -9.53
C GLN A 217 -4.61 8.28 -9.93
N ALA A 218 -4.45 7.92 -11.21
CA ALA A 218 -3.27 7.20 -11.70
C ALA A 218 -1.98 8.02 -11.52
N LYS A 219 -2.01 9.32 -11.84
CA LYS A 219 -0.88 10.23 -11.61
C LYS A 219 -0.56 10.37 -10.12
N HIS A 220 -1.58 10.48 -9.28
CA HIS A 220 -1.41 10.54 -7.83
C HIS A 220 -0.77 9.26 -7.27
N VAL A 221 -1.26 8.09 -7.68
CA VAL A 221 -0.65 6.79 -7.34
C VAL A 221 0.80 6.71 -7.84
N ALA A 222 1.08 7.20 -9.05
CA ALA A 222 2.45 7.27 -9.58
C ALA A 222 3.37 8.17 -8.75
N MET A 223 2.84 9.28 -8.22
CA MET A 223 3.56 10.14 -7.28
C MET A 223 3.82 9.41 -5.96
N LEU A 224 2.81 8.75 -5.39
CA LEU A 224 2.93 7.99 -4.14
C LEU A 224 4.03 6.93 -4.22
N MET A 225 4.14 6.21 -5.34
CA MET A 225 5.20 5.20 -5.53
C MET A 225 6.63 5.74 -5.36
N ASN A 226 6.86 7.06 -5.44
CA ASN A 226 8.18 7.65 -5.18
C ASN A 226 8.47 7.91 -3.70
N SER A 227 7.47 7.80 -2.82
CA SER A 227 7.64 7.97 -1.38
C SER A 227 8.30 6.75 -0.72
N GLU A 228 8.95 6.97 0.43
CA GLU A 228 9.70 5.92 1.14
C GLU A 228 8.83 4.72 1.56
N GLY A 229 7.56 4.96 1.92
CA GLY A 229 6.61 3.90 2.29
C GLY A 229 6.26 2.94 1.15
N HIS A 230 6.63 3.30 -0.08
CA HIS A 230 6.39 2.55 -1.30
C HIS A 230 7.66 2.09 -2.00
N ALA A 231 8.82 2.24 -1.37
CA ALA A 231 10.06 1.66 -1.86
C ALA A 231 9.92 0.13 -2.01
N PRO A 232 10.46 -0.48 -3.09
CA PRO A 232 10.44 -1.93 -3.25
C PRO A 232 11.08 -2.64 -2.06
N VAL A 233 10.27 -3.38 -1.29
CA VAL A 233 10.73 -4.09 -0.09
C VAL A 233 11.75 -5.17 -0.44
N VAL A 234 11.57 -5.80 -1.60
CA VAL A 234 12.42 -6.87 -2.10
C VAL A 234 13.16 -6.38 -3.34
N LYS A 235 14.46 -6.15 -3.22
CA LYS A 235 15.31 -5.62 -4.32
C LYS A 235 15.36 -6.52 -5.56
N THR A 236 15.01 -7.80 -5.43
CA THR A 236 14.94 -8.76 -6.54
C THR A 236 13.61 -8.70 -7.30
N LYS A 237 12.60 -7.99 -6.78
CA LYS A 237 11.34 -7.78 -7.51
C LYS A 237 11.46 -6.56 -8.45
N PRO A 238 10.74 -6.57 -9.58
CA PRO A 238 10.66 -5.42 -10.47
C PRO A 238 10.23 -4.15 -9.74
N ASP A 239 10.84 -3.02 -10.10
CA ASP A 239 10.41 -1.71 -9.61
C ASP A 239 9.08 -1.32 -10.30
N PRO A 240 7.99 -1.13 -9.53
CA PRO A 240 6.68 -0.78 -10.08
C PRO A 240 6.72 0.51 -10.92
N ARG A 241 7.60 1.46 -10.59
CA ARG A 241 7.71 2.75 -11.30
C ARG A 241 8.23 2.62 -12.73
N ARG A 242 8.92 1.52 -13.01
CA ARG A 242 9.52 1.18 -14.32
C ARG A 242 8.76 0.05 -15.01
N HIS A 243 7.66 -0.42 -14.42
CA HIS A 243 6.92 -1.55 -14.94
C HIS A 243 6.12 -1.11 -16.19
N PRO A 244 6.33 -1.74 -17.37
CA PRO A 244 5.68 -1.33 -18.60
C PRO A 244 4.15 -1.25 -18.50
N ASN A 245 3.52 -2.17 -17.74
CA ASN A 245 2.05 -2.25 -17.60
C ASN A 245 1.47 -1.07 -16.81
N ILE A 246 2.28 -0.49 -15.92
CA ILE A 246 1.90 0.68 -15.14
C ILE A 246 2.10 1.94 -15.98
N VAL A 247 3.25 2.04 -16.67
CA VAL A 247 3.53 3.16 -17.57
C VAL A 247 2.54 3.21 -18.74
N SER A 248 2.11 2.06 -19.26
CA SER A 248 1.15 2.00 -20.35
C SER A 248 -0.24 2.50 -19.97
N VAL A 249 -0.72 2.23 -18.74
CA VAL A 249 -2.00 2.78 -18.27
C VAL A 249 -1.91 4.31 -18.16
N LEU A 250 -0.79 4.86 -17.71
CA LEU A 250 -0.59 6.31 -17.69
C LEU A 250 -0.58 6.90 -19.10
N LEU A 251 0.10 6.24 -20.06
CA LEU A 251 0.10 6.63 -21.47
C LEU A 251 -1.31 6.59 -22.06
N GLU A 252 -2.03 5.49 -21.83
CA GLU A 252 -3.39 5.26 -22.31
C GLU A 252 -4.36 6.32 -21.81
N LEU A 253 -4.40 6.56 -20.50
CA LEU A 253 -5.31 7.55 -19.91
C LEU A 253 -4.95 8.97 -20.34
N SER A 254 -3.66 9.27 -20.52
CA SER A 254 -3.21 10.59 -21.01
C SER A 254 -3.59 10.79 -22.47
N ALA A 255 -3.40 9.78 -23.32
CA ALA A 255 -3.79 9.83 -24.73
C ALA A 255 -5.31 9.91 -24.90
N ALA A 256 -6.07 9.15 -24.11
CA ALA A 256 -7.54 9.24 -24.06
C ALA A 256 -8.02 10.66 -23.78
N ARG A 257 -7.46 11.29 -22.74
CA ARG A 257 -7.77 12.67 -22.40
C ARG A 257 -7.36 13.66 -23.50
N ALA A 258 -6.20 13.48 -24.13
CA ALA A 258 -5.76 14.34 -25.23
C ALA A 258 -6.74 14.28 -26.41
N LEU A 259 -7.16 13.07 -26.79
CA LEU A 259 -8.10 12.85 -27.89
C LEU A 259 -9.51 13.37 -27.59
N ASP A 260 -9.98 13.25 -26.34
CA ASP A 260 -11.34 13.63 -25.95
C ASP A 260 -11.47 15.13 -25.62
N ALA A 261 -10.57 15.67 -24.79
CA ALA A 261 -10.68 17.00 -24.20
C ALA A 261 -9.83 18.07 -24.89
N PHE A 262 -8.83 17.68 -25.69
CA PHE A 262 -7.85 18.60 -26.29
C PHE A 262 -7.74 18.44 -27.82
N GLU A 263 -8.76 17.88 -28.46
CA GLU A 263 -8.82 17.73 -29.93
C GLU A 263 -7.61 16.98 -30.52
N GLY A 264 -7.03 16.05 -29.74
CA GLY A 264 -5.86 15.27 -30.14
C GLY A 264 -4.52 15.93 -29.87
N LYS A 265 -4.47 17.06 -29.15
CA LYS A 265 -3.23 17.75 -28.76
C LYS A 265 -2.76 17.31 -27.37
N ASP A 266 -1.47 17.03 -27.25
CA ASP A 266 -0.77 16.77 -25.99
C ASP A 266 -0.48 18.07 -25.23
N ALA A 267 -1.55 18.78 -24.83
CA ALA A 267 -1.46 20.12 -24.22
C ALA A 267 -0.56 20.19 -22.97
N GLN A 268 -0.36 19.06 -22.27
CA GLN A 268 0.45 18.96 -21.05
C GLN A 268 1.79 18.23 -21.25
N GLY A 269 2.06 17.70 -22.45
CA GLY A 269 3.27 16.92 -22.73
C GLY A 269 3.30 15.53 -22.07
N ASP A 270 2.19 15.09 -21.48
CA ASP A 270 2.11 13.82 -20.75
C ASP A 270 2.21 12.62 -21.69
N VAL A 271 1.56 12.70 -22.86
CA VAL A 271 1.53 11.59 -23.83
C VAL A 271 2.95 11.32 -24.32
N ARG A 272 3.68 12.37 -24.71
CA ARG A 272 5.09 12.26 -25.11
C ARG A 272 5.95 11.70 -23.97
N SER A 273 5.82 12.26 -22.77
CA SER A 273 6.62 11.84 -21.61
C SER A 273 6.43 10.36 -21.29
N TYR A 274 5.19 9.88 -21.24
CA TYR A 274 4.91 8.48 -20.94
C TYR A 274 5.25 7.55 -22.11
N ALA A 275 5.16 8.00 -23.36
CA ALA A 275 5.61 7.23 -24.52
C ALA A 275 7.13 7.00 -24.49
N GLU A 276 7.92 8.05 -24.25
CA GLU A 276 9.37 7.95 -24.12
C GLU A 276 9.76 7.06 -22.91
N LYS A 277 9.05 7.21 -21.79
CA LYS A 277 9.24 6.36 -20.60
C LYS A 277 8.91 4.90 -20.88
N LEU A 278 7.84 4.62 -21.63
CA LEU A 278 7.46 3.25 -22.01
C LEU A 278 8.53 2.63 -22.91
N LEU A 279 9.03 3.36 -23.90
CA LEU A 279 10.11 2.90 -24.78
C LEU A 279 11.42 2.64 -24.02
N GLY A 280 11.77 3.52 -23.07
CA GLY A 280 12.96 3.35 -22.23
C GLY A 280 12.85 2.17 -21.25
N THR A 281 11.65 1.83 -20.82
CA THR A 281 11.38 0.69 -19.92
C THR A 281 11.05 -0.60 -20.67
N TRP A 282 10.88 -0.53 -22.00
CA TRP A 282 10.52 -1.65 -22.87
C TRP A 282 11.51 -2.82 -22.81
N VAL A 283 12.81 -2.54 -22.60
CA VAL A 283 13.87 -3.57 -22.53
C VAL A 283 13.68 -4.52 -21.34
N LEU A 284 12.96 -4.09 -20.30
CA LEU A 284 12.54 -4.96 -19.18
C LEU A 284 11.58 -6.08 -19.62
N ARG A 285 11.08 -6.03 -20.87
CA ARG A 285 10.30 -7.08 -21.52
C ARG A 285 11.15 -8.14 -22.23
N GLY A 286 12.42 -7.83 -22.54
CA GLY A 286 13.12 -8.38 -23.70
C GLY A 286 14.04 -9.60 -23.49
N LYS A 287 15.02 -9.57 -22.57
CA LYS A 287 16.08 -10.61 -22.58
C LYS A 287 16.72 -11.01 -21.24
N ILE A 288 16.47 -10.31 -20.14
CA ILE A 288 17.00 -10.68 -18.82
C ILE A 288 15.93 -10.38 -17.79
N ASP A 289 15.00 -11.30 -17.68
CA ASP A 289 14.69 -11.93 -16.41
C ASP A 289 13.54 -12.90 -16.70
N THR A 290 13.79 -14.18 -16.45
CA THR A 290 12.73 -14.96 -15.86
C THR A 290 12.44 -14.29 -14.51
N ILE A 291 11.63 -13.23 -14.52
CA ILE A 291 10.83 -12.89 -13.36
C ILE A 291 10.08 -14.19 -13.13
N LYS A 292 10.56 -15.03 -12.20
CA LYS A 292 9.84 -16.22 -11.76
C LYS A 292 8.67 -15.69 -10.97
N TYR A 293 7.65 -15.22 -11.69
CA TYR A 293 6.33 -15.03 -11.18
C TYR A 293 5.95 -16.31 -10.43
N PRO A 294 5.35 -16.24 -9.25
CA PRO A 294 4.90 -17.43 -8.54
C PRO A 294 4.09 -18.29 -9.51
N LYS A 295 4.52 -19.54 -9.73
CA LYS A 295 4.04 -20.46 -10.79
C LYS A 295 2.52 -20.65 -10.87
N LYS A 296 1.75 -20.13 -9.90
CA LYS A 296 0.30 -20.27 -9.80
C LYS A 296 -0.51 -19.08 -10.36
N ASN A 297 0.10 -17.91 -10.60
CA ASN A 297 -0.65 -16.68 -10.97
C ASN A 297 -0.11 -15.95 -12.22
N VAL A 298 0.66 -16.61 -13.09
CA VAL A 298 1.26 -15.94 -14.27
C VAL A 298 0.27 -15.92 -15.43
N ARG A 299 -0.36 -14.77 -15.69
CA ARG A 299 -0.78 -14.43 -17.05
C ARG A 299 0.48 -14.00 -17.80
N ASN A 300 0.72 -14.54 -18.99
CA ASN A 300 1.87 -14.16 -19.79
C ASN A 300 1.82 -12.64 -20.07
N VAL A 301 2.99 -12.00 -20.16
CA VAL A 301 3.17 -10.58 -20.59
C VAL A 301 2.66 -10.33 -22.03
N VAL A 302 2.13 -11.36 -22.69
CA VAL A 302 1.47 -11.33 -24.01
C VAL A 302 0.04 -10.77 -23.90
N ASP A 303 -0.58 -10.76 -22.71
CA ASP A 303 -1.99 -10.42 -22.50
C ASP A 303 -2.21 -9.02 -21.90
N LEU A 304 -1.61 -7.96 -22.46
CA LEU A 304 -1.74 -6.61 -21.92
C LEU A 304 -2.51 -5.68 -22.86
N PRO A 305 -3.86 -5.71 -22.80
CA PRO A 305 -4.72 -4.72 -23.45
C PRO A 305 -4.24 -3.28 -23.28
N SER A 306 -3.67 -2.92 -22.11
CA SER A 306 -3.16 -1.58 -21.81
C SER A 306 -1.95 -1.13 -22.59
N VAL A 307 -0.98 -2.01 -22.81
CA VAL A 307 0.23 -1.64 -23.56
C VAL A 307 -0.11 -1.40 -25.01
N ARG A 308 -0.89 -2.29 -25.62
CA ARG A 308 -1.36 -2.14 -27.00
C ARG A 308 -2.22 -0.88 -27.14
N LYS A 309 -3.29 -0.78 -26.35
CA LYS A 309 -4.26 0.31 -26.45
C LYS A 309 -3.62 1.67 -26.17
N GLY A 310 -2.74 1.75 -25.17
CA GLY A 310 -1.97 2.96 -24.88
C GLY A 310 -1.12 3.41 -26.06
N ILE A 311 -0.42 2.49 -26.74
CA ILE A 311 0.36 2.82 -27.94
C ILE A 311 -0.56 3.25 -29.10
N GLU A 312 -1.65 2.52 -29.35
CA GLU A 312 -2.60 2.82 -30.42
C GLU A 312 -3.26 4.20 -30.26
N MET A 313 -3.60 4.58 -29.03
CA MET A 313 -4.17 5.90 -28.73
C MET A 313 -3.09 6.99 -28.81
N ALA A 314 -1.88 6.74 -28.30
CA ALA A 314 -0.79 7.70 -28.38
C ALA A 314 -0.42 8.04 -29.84
N LEU A 315 -0.46 7.05 -30.75
CA LEU A 315 -0.18 7.27 -32.18
C LEU A 315 -1.23 8.14 -32.90
N GLN A 316 -2.39 8.39 -32.29
CA GLN A 316 -3.43 9.28 -32.83
C GLN A 316 -3.24 10.74 -32.39
N VAL A 317 -2.44 10.99 -31.36
CA VAL A 317 -2.15 12.33 -30.83
C VAL A 317 -1.23 13.08 -31.79
N GLU A 318 -1.54 14.34 -32.09
CA GLU A 318 -0.92 15.13 -33.16
C GLU A 318 0.61 15.22 -33.02
N GLU A 319 1.10 15.51 -31.81
CA GLU A 319 2.52 15.67 -31.51
C GLU A 319 3.29 14.36 -31.69
N ILE A 320 2.68 13.22 -31.36
CA ILE A 320 3.29 11.91 -31.55
C ILE A 320 3.28 11.53 -33.03
N LYS A 321 2.17 11.78 -33.71
CA LYS A 321 2.00 11.52 -35.15
C LYS A 321 3.01 12.31 -35.99
N ASN A 322 3.32 13.54 -35.59
CA ASN A 322 4.26 14.42 -36.28
C ASN A 322 5.72 14.15 -35.93
N ASP A 323 6.01 13.43 -34.84
CA ASP A 323 7.36 12.97 -34.48
C ASP A 323 7.65 11.60 -35.12
N GLU A 324 8.31 11.62 -36.28
CA GLU A 324 8.61 10.42 -37.07
C GLU A 324 9.41 9.37 -36.26
N ARG A 325 10.42 9.81 -35.49
CA ARG A 325 11.26 8.89 -34.71
C ARG A 325 10.47 8.21 -33.59
N LEU A 326 9.67 8.99 -32.86
CA LEU A 326 8.90 8.47 -31.74
C LEU A 326 7.76 7.56 -32.23
N SER A 327 7.06 7.96 -33.29
CA SER A 327 5.98 7.17 -33.88
C SER A 327 6.47 5.86 -34.50
N GLU A 328 7.61 5.83 -35.21
CA GLU A 328 8.22 4.60 -35.70
C GLU A 328 8.62 3.66 -34.56
N ALA A 329 9.24 4.21 -33.50
CA ALA A 329 9.64 3.41 -32.34
C ALA A 329 8.43 2.74 -31.67
N LEU A 330 7.34 3.49 -31.49
CA LEU A 330 6.08 2.97 -30.94
C LEU A 330 5.44 1.92 -31.86
N ARG A 331 5.39 2.15 -33.18
CA ARG A 331 4.87 1.17 -34.15
C ARG A 331 5.69 -0.12 -34.17
N LYS A 332 7.02 -0.02 -34.09
CA LYS A 332 7.90 -1.19 -33.96
C LYS A 332 7.54 -2.01 -32.71
N ARG A 333 7.31 -1.33 -31.58
CA ARG A 333 6.88 -1.97 -30.34
C ARG A 333 5.49 -2.59 -30.42
N LEU A 334 4.57 -1.93 -31.11
CA LEU A 334 3.23 -2.47 -31.39
C LEU A 334 3.31 -3.77 -32.21
N ASN A 335 4.19 -3.82 -33.22
CA ASN A 335 4.41 -5.03 -34.02
C ASN A 335 5.02 -6.18 -33.19
N GLU A 336 5.89 -5.89 -32.23
CA GLU A 336 6.42 -6.87 -31.26
C GLU A 336 5.37 -7.43 -30.29
N LEU A 337 4.17 -6.83 -30.21
CA LEU A 337 3.05 -7.35 -29.43
C LEU A 337 2.23 -8.42 -30.19
N GLY A 338 2.49 -8.65 -31.49
CA GLY A 338 1.70 -9.55 -32.34
C GLY A 338 0.29 -9.02 -32.63
N THR A 339 -0.61 -9.85 -33.17
CA THR A 339 -2.07 -9.61 -33.18
C THR A 339 -2.72 -10.41 -32.05
N PRO A 340 -3.75 -9.88 -31.36
CA PRO A 340 -4.45 -10.65 -30.34
C PRO A 340 -4.99 -11.95 -30.95
N ALA A 341 -4.85 -13.07 -30.24
CA ALA A 341 -5.53 -14.30 -30.61
C ALA A 341 -7.05 -14.05 -30.50
N ASP A 342 -7.78 -14.33 -31.58
CA ASP A 342 -9.25 -14.18 -31.65
C ASP A 342 -9.90 -14.81 -30.40
N GLY A 343 -10.62 -13.99 -29.62
CA GLY A 343 -11.51 -14.48 -28.55
C GLY A 343 -11.22 -14.04 -27.12
N THR A 344 -10.26 -13.15 -26.84
CA THR A 344 -10.14 -12.55 -25.50
C THR A 344 -10.88 -11.21 -25.47
N PRO A 345 -12.00 -11.07 -24.72
CA PRO A 345 -12.66 -9.78 -24.60
C PRO A 345 -11.71 -8.74 -23.98
N ALA A 346 -11.71 -7.55 -24.57
CA ALA A 346 -10.88 -6.39 -24.22
C ALA A 346 -11.09 -5.92 -22.78
#